data_AF-A0A2W1B7F7-F1
#
_entry.id   AF-A0A2W1B7F7-F1
#
_cell.length_a   1.000
_cell.length_b   1.000
_cell.length_c   1.000
_cell.angle_alpha   90.00
_cell.angle_beta   90.00
_cell.angle_gamma   90.00
#
_symmetry.space_group_name_H-M   'P 1'
#
loop_
_entity.id
_entity.type
_entity.pdbx_description
1 polymer ?
#
loop_
_entity_poly.entity_id
_entity_poly.type
_entity_poly.pdbx_seq_one_letter_code
_entity_poly.pdbx_strand_id
1 'polypeptide(L)' 'MAYSVTYNAPDSRLGNADVVFTVTTNEGKLGELHISKGALAWKPFYSHHSYKLNWQDFARLAEEQGKKAPGT' A
#
# COMPACT_ATOMS: atom_id res chain seq x y z
N MET A 1 9.90 16.20 -6.44
CA MET A 1 8.75 15.87 -5.58
C MET A 1 9.21 14.83 -4.58
N ALA A 2 9.32 15.18 -3.31
CA ALA A 2 9.85 14.29 -2.28
C ALA A 2 8.68 13.56 -1.61
N TYR A 3 8.61 12.24 -1.76
CA TYR A 3 7.62 11.42 -1.07
C TYR A 3 8.30 10.80 0.16
N SER A 4 7.77 11.07 1.35
CA SER A 4 8.22 10.45 2.59
C SER A 4 7.35 9.23 2.88
N VAL A 5 7.97 8.05 2.93
CA VAL A 5 7.30 6.80 3.32
C VAL A 5 7.85 6.43 4.69
N THR A 6 6.99 6.49 5.71
CA THR A 6 7.32 6.03 7.07
C THR A 6 6.83 4.60 7.23
N TYR A 7 7.71 3.72 7.72
CA TYR A 7 7.43 2.31 7.96
C TYR A 7 7.49 2.04 9.46
N ASN A 8 6.50 1.34 9.99
CA ASN A 8 6.47 0.89 11.37
C ASN A 8 6.20 -0.61 11.36
N ALA A 9 7.22 -1.42 11.66
CA ALA A 9 7.05 -2.86 11.79
C ALA A 9 7.31 -3.32 13.22
N PRO A 10 6.40 -4.17 13.77
CA PRO A 10 6.72 -4.96 14.93
C PRO A 10 7.69 -6.09 14.53
N ASP A 11 8.71 -6.26 15.36
CA ASP A 11 9.81 -7.20 15.21
C ASP A 11 9.33 -8.63 15.50
N SER A 12 8.67 -9.29 14.55
CA SER A 12 8.30 -10.71 14.70
C SER A 12 8.08 -11.41 13.36
N ARG A 13 8.51 -12.67 13.30
CA ARG A 13 8.44 -13.54 12.10
C ARG A 13 7.06 -13.44 11.46
N LEU A 14 7.03 -12.99 10.20
CA LEU A 14 5.87 -12.87 9.32
C LEU A 14 5.07 -14.19 9.24
N GLY A 15 4.13 -14.35 10.15
CA GLY A 15 3.10 -15.40 10.13
C GLY A 15 1.70 -14.84 9.85
N ASN A 16 1.27 -13.81 10.60
CA ASN A 16 -0.12 -13.32 10.64
C ASN A 16 -0.27 -11.79 10.63
N ALA A 17 0.79 -10.99 10.50
CA ALA A 17 0.70 -9.53 10.59
C ALA A 17 0.97 -8.86 9.23
N ASP A 18 -0.06 -8.16 8.79
CA ASP A 18 -0.13 -7.39 7.56
C ASP A 18 0.64 -6.08 7.75
N VAL A 19 1.56 -5.78 6.83
CA VAL A 19 2.30 -4.52 6.87
C VAL A 19 1.35 -3.37 6.56
N VAL A 20 1.29 -2.35 7.42
CA VAL A 20 0.45 -1.17 7.21
C VAL A 20 1.32 0.04 6.92
N PHE A 21 1.17 0.62 5.74
CA PHE A 21 1.78 1.88 5.36
C PHE A 21 0.76 3.00 5.51
N THR A 22 1.10 4.03 6.29
CA THR A 22 0.33 5.28 6.26
C THR A 22 0.85 6.12 5.11
N VAL A 23 -0.02 6.47 4.17
CA VAL A 23 0.32 7.27 3.00
C VAL A 23 -0.17 8.69 3.21
N THR A 24 0.76 9.65 3.14
CA THR A 24 0.51 11.08 3.35
C THR A 24 1.02 11.89 2.17
N THR A 25 0.36 13.00 1.87
CA THR A 25 0.90 14.10 1.05
C THR A 25 1.29 15.27 1.95
N ASN A 26 1.83 16.33 1.35
CA ASN A 26 2.06 17.61 2.05
C ASN A 26 0.75 18.23 2.59
N GLU A 27 -0.39 17.83 2.05
CA GLU A 27 -1.72 18.36 2.41
C GLU A 27 -2.43 17.49 3.46
N GLY A 28 -1.87 16.33 3.83
CA GLY A 28 -2.42 15.48 4.88
C GLY A 28 -2.41 13.98 4.56
N LYS A 29 -3.16 13.19 5.34
CA LYS A 29 -3.23 11.74 5.21
C LYS A 29 -4.19 11.34 4.08
N LEU A 30 -3.70 10.55 3.11
CA LEU A 30 -4.53 9.96 2.05
C LEU A 30 -5.24 8.70 2.55
N GLY A 31 -4.54 7.88 3.33
CA GLY A 31 -5.07 6.61 3.80
C GLY A 31 -4.00 5.67 4.33
N GLU A 32 -4.39 4.41 4.44
CA GLU A 32 -3.53 3.31 4.88
C GLU A 32 -3.55 2.21 3.83
N LEU A 33 -2.37 1.72 3.47
CA LEU A 33 -2.19 0.54 2.64
C LEU A 33 -1.81 -0.63 3.53
N HIS A 34 -2.69 -1.63 3.59
CA HIS A 34 -2.51 -2.87 4.33
C HIS A 34 -2.04 -3.95 3.35
N ILE A 35 -0.91 -4.59 3.62
CA ILE A 35 -0.32 -5.62 2.77
C ILE A 35 -0.25 -6.93 3.54
N SER A 36 -1.01 -7.91 3.08
CA SER A 36 -1.09 -9.25 3.66
C SER A 36 -0.57 -10.32 2.71
N LYS A 37 -0.41 -11.56 3.18
CA LYS A 37 -0.15 -12.71 2.30
C LYS A 37 -1.24 -12.89 1.23
N GLY A 38 -2.50 -12.56 1.56
CA GLY A 38 -3.65 -12.83 0.68
C GLY A 38 -4.02 -11.71 -0.29
N ALA A 39 -3.74 -10.46 0.07
CA ALA A 39 -4.21 -9.28 -0.67
C ALA A 39 -3.54 -7.97 -0.21
N LEU A 40 -3.62 -6.95 -1.06
CA LEU A 40 -3.52 -5.56 -0.64
C LEU A 40 -4.91 -5.02 -0.28
N ALA A 41 -4.98 -4.17 0.72
CA ALA A 41 -6.19 -3.41 1.03
C ALA A 41 -5.86 -1.93 1.23
N TRP A 42 -6.55 -1.07 0.50
CA TRP A 42 -6.47 0.38 0.63
C TRP A 42 -7.63 0.90 1.48
N LYS A 43 -7.31 1.62 2.54
CA LYS A 43 -8.28 2.29 3.42
C LYS A 43 -8.09 3.81 3.32
N PRO A 44 -8.94 4.53 2.56
CA PRO A 44 -8.87 5.98 2.50
C PRO A 44 -9.12 6.62 3.86
N PHE A 45 -8.47 7.75 4.13
CA PHE A 45 -8.55 8.41 5.44
C PHE A 45 -9.97 8.83 5.84
N TYR A 46 -10.76 9.34 4.88
CA TYR A 46 -12.13 9.81 5.11
C TYR A 46 -13.21 8.78 4.77
N SER A 47 -12.86 7.51 4.59
CA SER A 47 -13.81 6.45 4.23
C SER A 47 -13.90 5.36 5.30
N HIS A 48 -15.11 4.90 5.56
CA HIS A 48 -15.36 3.71 6.38
C HIS A 48 -15.14 2.40 5.61
N HIS A 49 -14.97 2.47 4.28
CA HIS A 49 -14.80 1.32 3.42
C HIS A 49 -13.33 1.11 3.05
N SER A 50 -12.91 -0.15 2.97
CA SER A 50 -11.61 -0.56 2.44
C SER A 50 -11.78 -1.21 1.06
N TYR A 51 -10.87 -0.90 0.15
CA TYR A 51 -10.80 -1.51 -1.18
C TYR A 51 -9.76 -2.61 -1.16
N LYS A 52 -10.18 -3.85 -1.37
CA LYS A 52 -9.29 -5.01 -1.36
C LYS A 52 -8.98 -5.43 -2.80
N LEU A 53 -7.72 -5.82 -3.02
CA LEU A 53 -7.23 -6.26 -4.30
C LEU A 53 -6.31 -7.48 -4.10
N ASN A 54 -6.54 -8.56 -4.83
CA ASN A 54 -5.63 -9.71 -4.77
C ASN A 54 -4.33 -9.40 -5.55
N TRP A 55 -3.31 -10.23 -5.38
CA TRP A 55 -2.01 -10.01 -5.98
C TRP A 55 -1.99 -10.08 -7.53
N GLN A 56 -2.87 -10.88 -8.14
CA GLN A 56 -2.94 -11.00 -9.60
C GLN A 56 -3.53 -9.75 -10.22
N ASP A 57 -4.62 -9.25 -9.63
CA ASP A 57 -5.23 -7.98 -10.02
C ASP A 57 -4.26 -6.82 -9.80
N PHE A 58 -3.45 -6.87 -8.73
CA PHE A 58 -2.47 -5.83 -8.45
C PHE A 58 -1.41 -5.79 -9.53
N ALA A 59 -0.80 -6.94 -9.84
CA ALA A 59 0.24 -7.04 -10.86
C ALA A 59 -0.27 -6.49 -12.19
N ARG A 60 -1.45 -6.93 -12.62
CA ARG A 60 -2.09 -6.45 -13.86
C ARG A 60 -2.29 -4.93 -13.84
N LEU A 61 -2.91 -4.38 -12.80
CA LEU A 61 -3.18 -2.94 -12.73
C LEU A 61 -1.89 -2.12 -12.64
N ALA A 62 -0.88 -2.61 -11.92
CA ALA A 62 0.41 -1.96 -11.81
C ALA A 62 1.15 -1.93 -13.15
N GLU A 63 1.07 -2.98 -13.95
CA GLU A 63 1.64 -3.04 -15.31
C GLU A 63 0.86 -2.17 -16.30
N GLU A 64 -0.47 -2.14 -16.22
CA GLU A 64 -1.36 -1.38 -17.11
C GLU A 64 -1.30 0.13 -16.86
N GLN A 65 -1.31 0.55 -15.58
CA GLN A 65 -1.42 1.96 -15.19
C GLN A 65 -0.08 2.55 -14.76
N GLY A 66 0.88 1.71 -14.38
CA GLY A 66 2.21 2.13 -13.99
C GLY A 66 2.99 2.71 -15.15
N LYS A 67 3.85 3.68 -14.86
CA LYS A 67 4.88 4.13 -15.80
C LYS A 67 6.10 3.24 -15.62
N LYS A 68 6.64 2.70 -16.72
CA LYS A 68 7.92 1.97 -16.70
C LYS A 68 9.01 2.87 -16.13
N ALA A 69 9.54 2.51 -14.97
CA ALA A 69 10.75 3.12 -14.47
C ALA A 69 11.93 2.63 -15.35
N PRO A 70 12.92 3.49 -15.66
CA PRO A 70 14.12 3.04 -16.34
C PRO A 70 14.77 1.91 -15.52
N GLY A 71 15.07 0.79 -16.20
CA GLY A 71 15.75 -0.34 -15.58
C GLY A 71 17.07 0.13 -14.99
N THR A 72 17.29 -0.20 -13.71
CA THR A 72 18.54 0.09 -13.00
C THR A 72 19.62 -0.90 -13.42
#